data_AF-A0A9R0U3M8-F1
#
_entry.id   AF-A0A9R0U3M8-F1
#
_cell.length_a   1.000
_cell.length_b   1.000
_cell.length_c   1.000
_cell.angle_alpha   90.00
_cell.angle_beta   90.00
_cell.angle_gamma   90.00
#
_symmetry.space_group_name_H-M   'P 1'
#
loop_
_entity.id
_entity.type
_entity.pdbx_description
1 polymer ?
#
loop_
_entity_poly.entity_id
_entity_poly.type
_entity_poly.pdbx_seq_one_letter_code
_entity_poly.pdbx_strand_id
1 'polypeptide(L)'
;MLDTEMLQNLELREPPEQNLPVKEVVYRSSLPHLEDNISSHMTNSRFNSFTGYQTLTEREESFKPKETTAVHCGFYSENGGFRVSDVDKDYMRSCRVVVATCAFGGGDDLHQPIGMTEVSVKKVCYVAFWDEVTLSAQHEEGKKIGEDLRIGLWRIILVRDLPFTDQRLNGKIPKVPSENPCI
;
A
#
# COMPACT_ATOMS: atom_id res chain seq x y z
N MET A 1 -31.12 -2.11 7.18
CA MET A 1 -30.07 -1.17 7.62
C MET A 1 -29.82 -1.47 9.09
N LEU A 2 -28.58 -1.74 9.52
CA LEU A 2 -28.31 -1.90 10.96
C LEU A 2 -28.68 -0.59 11.67
N ASP A 3 -29.26 -0.68 12.86
CA ASP A 3 -29.49 0.51 13.68
C ASP A 3 -28.17 1.06 14.23
N THR A 4 -28.22 2.29 14.73
CA THR A 4 -27.05 3.03 15.21
C THR A 4 -26.38 2.36 16.42
N GLU A 5 -27.15 1.70 17.28
CA GLU A 5 -26.67 1.05 18.50
C GLU A 5 -25.92 -0.25 18.15
N MET A 6 -26.44 -1.03 17.20
CA MET A 6 -25.77 -2.19 16.63
C MET A 6 -24.47 -1.81 15.92
N LEU A 7 -24.41 -0.68 15.22
CA LEU A 7 -23.18 -0.19 14.59
C LEU A 7 -22.13 0.23 15.63
N GLN A 8 -22.55 0.92 16.70
CA GLN A 8 -21.66 1.32 17.80
C GLN A 8 -21.04 0.09 18.46
N ASN A 9 -21.85 -0.94 18.72
CA ASN A 9 -21.43 -2.18 19.34
C ASN A 9 -20.82 -3.20 18.36
N LEU A 10 -20.75 -2.86 17.06
CA LEU A 10 -20.13 -3.73 16.06
C LEU A 10 -18.62 -3.78 16.30
N GLU A 11 -18.18 -4.81 17.01
CA GLU A 11 -16.76 -5.15 17.06
C GLU A 11 -16.36 -5.76 15.72
N LEU A 12 -15.27 -5.26 15.14
CA LEU A 12 -14.61 -6.02 14.10
C LEU A 12 -14.22 -7.35 14.76
N ARG A 13 -14.61 -8.48 14.18
CA ARG A 13 -14.24 -9.79 14.74
C ARG A 13 -12.79 -10.04 14.35
N GLU A 14 -11.97 -10.56 15.27
CA GLU A 14 -10.75 -11.22 14.81
C GLU A 14 -11.15 -12.34 13.85
N PRO A 15 -10.45 -12.52 12.72
CA PRO A 15 -10.69 -13.68 11.90
C PRO A 15 -10.60 -14.90 12.83
N PRO A 16 -11.65 -15.73 12.93
CA PRO A 16 -11.54 -16.95 13.72
C PRO A 16 -10.29 -17.70 13.24
N GLU A 17 -9.59 -18.40 14.13
CA GLU A 17 -8.59 -19.41 13.75
C GLU A 17 -9.28 -20.49 12.89
N GLN A 18 -9.62 -20.14 11.66
CA GLN A 18 -10.01 -21.06 10.63
C GLN A 18 -8.70 -21.69 10.16
N ASN A 19 -8.77 -22.94 9.72
CA ASN A 19 -7.69 -23.60 9.00
C ASN A 19 -7.43 -22.85 7.68
N LEU A 20 -6.89 -21.64 7.77
CA LEU A 20 -6.42 -20.86 6.66
C LEU A 20 -5.28 -21.66 6.04
N PRO A 21 -5.33 -21.94 4.73
CA PRO A 21 -4.27 -22.69 4.07
C PRO A 21 -2.93 -21.95 4.12
N VAL A 22 -2.95 -20.65 4.42
CA VAL A 22 -1.76 -19.81 4.67
C VAL A 22 -1.80 -19.33 6.12
N LYS A 23 -0.83 -19.77 6.90
CA LYS A 23 -0.59 -19.37 8.31
C LYS A 23 0.47 -18.27 8.40
N GLU A 24 1.39 -18.23 7.45
CA GLU A 24 2.51 -17.30 7.44
C GLU A 24 2.83 -16.83 6.00
N VAL A 25 3.10 -15.55 5.84
CA VAL A 25 3.58 -14.97 4.58
C VAL A 25 5.01 -14.46 4.79
N VAL A 26 5.95 -14.99 4.01
CA VAL A 26 7.36 -14.61 4.06
C VAL A 26 7.70 -13.80 2.81
N TYR A 27 8.37 -12.67 2.98
CA TYR A 27 8.73 -11.81 1.87
C TYR A 27 10.13 -12.11 1.36
N ARG A 28 10.24 -12.39 0.07
CA ARG A 28 11.53 -12.53 -0.60
C ARG A 28 12.03 -11.15 -1.02
N SER A 29 13.15 -10.73 -0.44
CA SER A 29 13.97 -9.67 -1.02
C SER A 29 14.83 -10.28 -2.12
N SER A 30 14.54 -9.97 -3.38
CA SER A 30 15.45 -10.31 -4.48
C SER A 30 16.68 -9.41 -4.37
N LEU A 31 17.81 -9.99 -3.93
CA LEU A 31 19.12 -9.40 -4.16
C LEU A 31 19.35 -9.34 -5.69
N PRO A 32 20.03 -8.30 -6.21
CA PRO A 32 20.39 -8.29 -7.61
C PRO A 32 21.30 -9.49 -7.91
N HIS A 33 20.81 -10.43 -8.73
CA HIS A 33 21.64 -11.51 -9.26
C HIS A 33 22.74 -10.88 -10.12
N LEU A 34 23.99 -11.04 -9.70
CA LEU A 34 25.19 -10.61 -10.43
C LEU A 34 25.53 -11.58 -11.57
N GLU A 35 24.56 -12.27 -12.15
CA GLU A 35 24.82 -13.24 -13.24
C GLU A 35 23.63 -13.25 -14.19
N ASP A 36 23.46 -12.18 -14.96
CA ASP A 36 22.86 -12.26 -16.28
C ASP A 36 23.26 -11.02 -17.09
N ASN A 37 23.85 -11.24 -18.27
CA ASN A 37 24.22 -10.19 -19.22
C ASN A 37 22.96 -9.50 -19.77
N ILE A 38 22.42 -8.51 -19.05
CA ILE A 38 21.26 -7.75 -19.49
C ILE A 38 21.72 -6.56 -20.34
N SER A 39 21.26 -6.55 -21.59
CA SER A 39 21.41 -5.48 -22.57
C SER A 39 21.20 -4.09 -21.94
N SER A 40 22.04 -3.14 -22.37
CA SER A 40 22.14 -1.75 -21.88
C SER A 40 20.87 -0.89 -22.00
N HIS A 41 19.74 -1.48 -22.41
CA HIS A 41 18.43 -0.82 -22.48
C HIS A 41 17.62 -0.89 -21.18
N MET A 42 18.05 -1.68 -20.18
CA MET A 42 17.38 -1.82 -18.86
C MET A 42 18.11 -1.10 -17.71
N THR A 43 19.10 -0.26 -17.99
CA THR A 43 20.01 0.31 -16.97
C THR A 43 19.47 1.53 -16.24
N ASN A 44 18.30 2.06 -16.61
CA ASN A 44 17.80 3.35 -16.09
C ASN A 44 16.61 3.25 -15.12
N SER A 45 16.22 2.06 -14.68
CA SER A 45 15.15 1.95 -13.69
C SER A 45 15.45 0.85 -12.69
N ARG A 46 15.09 1.12 -11.41
CA ARG A 46 15.16 0.21 -10.26
C ARG A 46 14.21 -1.00 -10.40
N PHE A 47 13.91 -1.43 -11.64
CA PHE A 47 12.97 -2.50 -12.02
C PHE A 47 13.19 -3.79 -11.22
N ASN A 48 14.42 -4.06 -10.83
CA ASN A 48 14.81 -5.36 -10.29
C ASN A 48 14.53 -5.52 -8.79
N SER A 49 14.26 -4.43 -8.08
CA SER A 49 13.92 -4.47 -6.64
C SER A 49 12.41 -4.36 -6.39
N PHE A 50 11.64 -3.78 -7.31
CA PHE A 50 10.21 -3.51 -7.08
C PHE A 50 9.31 -4.70 -7.41
N THR A 51 9.60 -5.51 -8.42
CA THR A 51 8.82 -6.74 -8.69
C THR A 51 9.59 -8.01 -8.37
N GLY A 52 10.89 -7.86 -8.07
CA GLY A 52 11.85 -8.94 -8.14
C GLY A 52 11.94 -9.61 -9.51
N TYR A 53 12.75 -10.66 -9.57
CA TYR A 53 12.85 -11.56 -10.71
C TYR A 53 12.07 -12.84 -10.41
N GLN A 54 10.75 -12.79 -10.57
CA GLN A 54 9.92 -13.99 -10.41
C GLN A 54 9.93 -14.80 -11.71
N THR A 55 10.39 -16.05 -11.64
CA THR A 55 10.30 -16.99 -12.78
C THR A 55 8.85 -17.43 -13.03
N LEU A 56 8.53 -17.94 -14.23
CA LEU A 56 7.20 -18.47 -14.54
C LEU A 56 6.78 -19.60 -13.57
N THR A 57 7.72 -20.47 -13.21
CA THR A 57 7.50 -21.54 -12.23
C THR A 57 7.18 -20.99 -10.84
N GLU A 58 7.91 -19.98 -10.36
CA GLU A 58 7.62 -19.33 -9.08
C GLU A 58 6.29 -18.58 -9.08
N ARG A 59 5.89 -18.01 -10.23
CA ARG A 59 4.57 -17.42 -10.42
C ARG A 59 3.48 -18.48 -10.31
N GLU A 60 3.60 -19.60 -11.00
CA GLU A 60 2.63 -20.69 -10.93
C GLU A 60 2.51 -21.27 -9.51
N GLU A 61 3.63 -21.42 -8.80
CA GLU A 61 3.65 -21.88 -7.41
C GLU A 61 3.02 -20.85 -6.44
N SER A 62 3.11 -19.54 -6.73
CA SER A 62 2.50 -18.51 -5.90
C SER A 62 0.97 -18.55 -5.86
N PHE A 63 0.32 -19.18 -6.85
CA PHE A 63 -1.13 -19.41 -6.86
C PHE A 63 -1.57 -20.61 -6.00
N LYS A 64 -0.63 -21.41 -5.51
CA LYS A 64 -0.90 -22.59 -4.67
C LYS A 64 -0.64 -22.23 -3.20
N PRO A 65 -1.68 -21.95 -2.40
CA PRO A 65 -1.50 -21.54 -1.00
C PRO A 65 -0.88 -22.69 -0.19
N LYS A 66 0.20 -22.39 0.53
CA LYS A 66 0.91 -23.28 1.46
C LYS A 66 0.86 -22.66 2.86
N GLU A 67 1.02 -23.49 3.90
CA GLU A 67 1.01 -23.00 5.30
C GLU A 67 1.97 -21.81 5.50
N THR A 68 3.18 -21.91 4.95
CA THR A 68 4.09 -20.76 4.79
C THR A 68 4.22 -20.45 3.30
N THR A 69 3.73 -19.28 2.87
CA THR A 69 3.79 -18.84 1.47
C THR A 69 4.83 -17.74 1.32
N ALA A 70 5.81 -17.95 0.44
CA ALA A 70 6.82 -16.94 0.14
C ALA A 70 6.39 -16.10 -1.08
N VAL A 71 6.30 -14.78 -0.92
CA VAL A 71 5.93 -13.84 -1.99
C VAL A 71 7.04 -12.84 -2.24
N HIS A 72 7.23 -12.43 -3.50
CA HIS A 72 8.12 -11.31 -3.78
C HIS A 72 7.52 -10.03 -3.20
N CYS A 73 8.34 -9.25 -2.51
CA CYS A 73 7.88 -7.95 -2.04
C CYS A 73 7.77 -6.99 -3.22
N GLY A 74 6.53 -6.67 -3.58
CA GLY A 74 6.20 -5.86 -4.75
C GLY A 74 6.21 -4.35 -4.54
N PHE A 75 6.25 -3.87 -3.28
CA PHE A 75 5.83 -2.50 -2.93
C PHE A 75 6.80 -1.79 -2.00
N TYR A 76 7.17 -2.44 -0.91
CA TYR A 76 8.05 -1.86 0.09
C TYR A 76 8.77 -2.95 0.89
N SER A 77 10.09 -2.88 0.90
CA SER A 77 10.96 -3.56 1.85
C SER A 77 11.87 -2.54 2.50
N GLU A 78 12.43 -2.87 3.67
CA GLU A 78 13.48 -2.05 4.28
C GLU A 78 14.66 -1.77 3.32
N ASN A 79 14.85 -2.67 2.34
CA ASN A 79 15.94 -2.66 1.37
C ASN A 79 15.53 -2.13 -0.02
N GLY A 80 14.31 -1.64 -0.23
CA GLY A 80 13.87 -1.11 -1.53
C GLY A 80 12.36 -0.92 -1.68
N GLY A 81 11.95 0.01 -2.56
CA GLY A 81 10.55 0.44 -2.74
C GLY A 81 10.38 1.93 -2.45
N PHE A 82 9.13 2.41 -2.38
CA PHE A 82 8.86 3.78 -1.96
C PHE A 82 8.96 3.92 -0.44
N ARG A 83 9.50 5.03 0.04
CA ARG A 83 9.68 5.28 1.48
C ARG A 83 8.48 6.00 2.06
N VAL A 84 8.01 5.49 3.20
CA VAL A 84 7.01 6.11 4.08
C VAL A 84 7.68 6.56 5.37
N SER A 85 7.21 7.66 5.96
CA SER A 85 7.73 8.16 7.24
C SER A 85 7.38 7.20 8.39
N ASP A 86 8.22 7.10 9.42
CA ASP A 86 7.93 6.22 10.56
C ASP A 86 6.67 6.67 11.33
N VAL A 87 6.40 7.98 11.37
CA VAL A 87 5.16 8.53 11.94
C VAL A 87 3.93 8.01 11.22
N ASP A 88 3.97 7.94 9.88
CA ASP A 88 2.84 7.44 9.09
C ASP A 88 2.72 5.92 9.15
N LYS A 89 3.84 5.20 9.27
CA LYS A 89 3.82 3.75 9.56
C LYS A 89 3.16 3.47 10.90
N ASP A 90 3.54 4.20 11.94
CA ASP A 90 2.98 4.02 13.28
C ASP A 90 1.49 4.39 13.32
N TYR A 91 1.09 5.43 12.60
CA TYR A 91 -0.32 5.72 12.38
C TYR A 91 -1.04 4.53 11.75
N MET A 92 -0.54 3.98 10.64
CA MET A 92 -1.19 2.85 9.97
C MET A 92 -1.22 1.58 10.84
N ARG A 93 -0.15 1.30 11.61
CA ARG A 93 -0.10 0.18 12.56
C ARG A 93 -1.08 0.33 13.72
N SER A 94 -1.37 1.56 14.12
CA SER A 94 -2.39 1.82 15.15
C SER A 94 -3.83 1.58 14.67
N CYS A 95 -4.03 1.49 13.35
CA CYS A 95 -5.33 1.33 12.75
C CYS A 95 -5.72 -0.15 12.64
N ARG A 96 -6.92 -0.49 13.12
CA ARG A 96 -7.47 -1.84 12.97
C ARG A 96 -7.90 -2.15 11.53
N VAL A 97 -8.42 -1.14 10.83
CA VAL A 97 -8.81 -1.23 9.42
C VAL A 97 -8.31 0.02 8.72
N VAL A 98 -7.63 -0.19 7.60
CA VAL A 98 -7.13 0.89 6.74
C VAL A 98 -7.81 0.78 5.38
N VAL A 99 -8.43 1.87 4.95
CA VAL A 99 -8.84 2.08 3.56
C VAL A 99 -7.76 2.94 2.92
N ALA A 100 -7.09 2.38 1.92
CA ALA A 100 -6.00 3.04 1.22
C ALA A 100 -6.41 3.42 -0.22
N THR A 101 -5.98 4.60 -0.64
CA THR A 101 -5.96 5.02 -2.04
C THR A 101 -4.58 5.57 -2.39
N CYS A 102 -4.28 5.68 -3.67
CA CYS A 102 -3.06 6.34 -4.14
C CYS A 102 -3.31 7.15 -5.39
N ALA A 103 -2.55 8.23 -5.51
CA ALA A 103 -2.43 9.02 -6.72
C ALA A 103 -0.96 9.42 -6.86
N PHE A 104 -0.40 9.18 -8.05
CA PHE A 104 0.99 9.51 -8.34
C PHE A 104 1.07 10.28 -9.65
N GLY A 105 1.89 11.34 -9.70
CA GLY A 105 2.01 12.19 -10.87
C GLY A 105 0.96 13.31 -11.00
N GLY A 106 0.03 13.44 -10.06
CA GLY A 106 -0.88 14.58 -9.98
C GLY A 106 -2.04 14.62 -10.97
N GLY A 107 -2.25 13.57 -11.76
CA GLY A 107 -3.34 13.50 -12.74
C GLY A 107 -4.71 13.09 -12.18
N ASP A 108 -4.73 12.54 -10.96
CA ASP A 108 -5.94 12.00 -10.33
C ASP A 108 -6.47 12.91 -9.22
N ASP A 109 -7.80 13.03 -9.15
CA ASP A 109 -8.50 13.76 -8.09
C ASP A 109 -8.66 12.94 -6.80
N LEU A 110 -8.51 13.60 -5.65
CA LEU A 110 -8.84 13.00 -4.36
C LEU A 110 -10.33 13.14 -4.01
N HIS A 111 -11.10 12.12 -4.35
CA HIS A 111 -12.53 12.05 -3.99
C HIS A 111 -12.75 11.60 -2.54
N GLN A 112 -13.71 12.21 -1.85
CA GLN A 112 -14.09 11.82 -0.50
C GLN A 112 -14.96 10.55 -0.50
N PRO A 113 -14.80 9.63 0.46
CA PRO A 113 -15.71 8.49 0.63
C PRO A 113 -17.16 8.95 0.82
N ILE A 114 -18.08 8.30 0.11
CA ILE A 114 -19.51 8.64 0.15
C ILE A 114 -20.26 7.56 0.94
N GLY A 115 -21.26 7.96 1.73
CA GLY A 115 -22.14 7.04 2.46
C GLY A 115 -21.54 6.45 3.74
N MET A 116 -20.49 7.08 4.29
CA MET A 116 -19.90 6.66 5.55
C MET A 116 -20.71 7.14 6.76
N THR A 117 -20.98 6.23 7.69
CA THR A 117 -21.59 6.55 8.97
C THR A 117 -20.53 7.10 9.93
N GLU A 118 -20.94 7.92 10.90
CA GLU A 118 -20.03 8.47 11.91
C GLU A 118 -19.27 7.37 12.67
N VAL A 119 -19.95 6.25 12.92
CA VAL A 119 -19.35 5.08 13.58
C VAL A 119 -18.28 4.42 12.71
N SER A 120 -18.51 4.29 11.39
CA SER A 120 -17.51 3.77 10.45
C SER A 120 -16.26 4.65 10.42
N VAL A 121 -16.46 5.96 10.32
CA VAL A 121 -15.35 6.94 10.26
C VAL A 121 -14.46 6.88 11.51
N LYS A 122 -15.02 6.60 12.69
CA LYS A 122 -14.23 6.46 13.93
C LYS A 122 -13.45 5.14 14.03
N LYS A 123 -13.90 4.09 13.34
CA LYS A 123 -13.30 2.74 13.41
C LYS A 123 -12.33 2.44 12.27
N VAL A 124 -12.37 3.22 11.18
CA VAL A 124 -11.60 3.00 9.94
C VAL A 124 -10.68 4.17 9.69
N CYS A 125 -9.40 3.89 9.43
CA CYS A 125 -8.44 4.87 8.99
C CYS A 125 -8.46 5.02 7.46
N TYR A 126 -8.57 6.24 6.97
CA TYR A 126 -8.51 6.56 5.55
C TYR A 126 -7.14 7.17 5.24
N VAL A 127 -6.38 6.53 4.35
CA VAL A 127 -5.04 6.98 3.95
C VAL A 127 -4.96 7.17 2.44
N ALA A 128 -4.33 8.26 2.01
CA ALA A 128 -4.04 8.54 0.62
C ALA A 128 -2.54 8.68 0.42
N PHE A 129 -1.95 7.80 -0.37
CA PHE A 129 -0.53 7.83 -0.69
C PHE A 129 -0.29 8.74 -1.89
N TRP A 130 0.53 9.78 -1.71
CA TRP A 130 0.87 10.75 -2.74
C TRP A 130 2.38 10.86 -2.93
N ASP A 131 2.82 11.20 -4.13
CA ASP A 131 4.17 11.66 -4.39
C ASP A 131 4.25 13.20 -4.34
N GLU A 132 5.47 13.73 -4.37
CA GLU A 132 5.70 15.19 -4.30
C GLU A 132 5.08 15.94 -5.50
N VAL A 133 4.96 15.27 -6.65
CA VAL A 133 4.27 15.83 -7.83
C VAL A 133 2.78 15.97 -7.57
N THR A 134 2.12 14.92 -7.05
CA THR A 134 0.70 14.98 -6.69
C THR A 134 0.44 16.00 -5.61
N LEU A 135 1.29 16.08 -4.59
CA LEU A 135 1.20 17.10 -3.54
C LEU A 135 1.19 18.52 -4.14
N SER A 136 2.11 18.79 -5.07
CA SER A 136 2.25 20.11 -5.70
C SER A 136 1.04 20.43 -6.58
N ALA A 137 0.63 19.49 -7.44
CA ALA A 137 -0.53 19.66 -8.33
C ALA A 137 -1.83 19.90 -7.53
N GLN A 138 -2.09 19.11 -6.49
CA GLN A 138 -3.28 19.27 -5.67
C GLN A 138 -3.26 20.58 -4.87
N HIS A 139 -2.08 21.03 -4.42
CA HIS A 139 -1.93 22.34 -3.78
C HIS A 139 -2.25 23.51 -4.75
N GLU A 140 -1.84 23.41 -6.01
CA GLU A 140 -2.16 24.39 -7.06
C GLU A 140 -3.67 24.45 -7.36
N GLU A 141 -4.36 23.31 -7.28
CA GLU A 141 -5.82 23.22 -7.36
C GLU A 141 -6.56 23.71 -6.09
N GLY A 142 -5.80 24.16 -5.08
CA GLY A 142 -6.35 24.68 -3.82
C GLY A 142 -6.68 23.61 -2.77
N LYS A 143 -6.37 22.33 -3.02
CA LYS A 143 -6.52 21.25 -2.04
C LYS A 143 -5.30 21.21 -1.12
N LYS A 144 -5.34 22.04 -0.09
CA LYS A 144 -4.27 22.14 0.91
C LYS A 144 -4.44 21.11 2.01
N ILE A 145 -3.34 20.50 2.41
CA ILE A 145 -3.29 19.60 3.56
C ILE A 145 -3.43 20.43 4.84
N GLY A 146 -4.33 20.01 5.73
CA GLY A 146 -4.50 20.62 7.05
C GLY A 146 -3.31 20.38 7.99
N GLU A 147 -3.29 21.06 9.12
CA GLU A 147 -2.24 20.89 10.15
C GLU A 147 -2.17 19.46 10.71
N ASP A 148 -3.29 18.72 10.63
CA ASP A 148 -3.43 17.32 11.03
C ASP A 148 -3.00 16.32 9.95
N LEU A 149 -2.40 16.82 8.85
CA LEU A 149 -1.99 16.08 7.68
C LEU A 149 -3.18 15.46 6.91
N ARG A 150 -4.37 16.06 6.97
CA ARG A 150 -5.58 15.54 6.31
C ARG A 150 -6.16 16.47 5.25
N ILE A 151 -6.90 15.85 4.32
CA ILE A 151 -7.85 16.49 3.41
C ILE A 151 -9.18 15.75 3.51
N GLY A 152 -10.14 16.35 4.22
CA GLY A 152 -11.39 15.68 4.58
C GLY A 152 -11.13 14.45 5.45
N LEU A 153 -11.59 13.27 5.04
CA LEU A 153 -11.35 12.02 5.79
C LEU A 153 -9.93 11.47 5.60
N TRP A 154 -9.30 11.77 4.47
CA TRP A 154 -8.02 11.19 4.08
C TRP A 154 -6.87 11.82 4.85
N ARG A 155 -6.09 11.00 5.55
CA ARG A 155 -4.72 11.36 5.94
C ARG A 155 -3.82 11.21 4.72
N ILE A 156 -3.10 12.27 4.39
CA ILE A 156 -2.16 12.26 3.28
C ILE A 156 -0.81 11.71 3.77
N ILE A 157 -0.35 10.65 3.12
CA ILE A 157 0.95 10.03 3.36
C ILE A 157 1.83 10.33 2.15
N LEU A 158 2.88 11.09 2.36
CA LEU A 158 3.84 11.40 1.30
C LEU A 158 4.83 10.25 1.15
N VAL A 159 4.92 9.70 -0.06
CA VAL A 159 5.87 8.66 -0.42
C VAL A 159 7.03 9.25 -1.20
N ARG A 160 8.23 8.72 -0.95
CA ARG A 160 9.46 9.09 -1.67
C ARG A 160 10.08 7.88 -2.34
N ASP A 161 11.10 8.09 -3.17
CA ASP A 161 11.84 6.99 -3.81
C ASP A 161 10.98 6.05 -4.63
N LEU A 162 10.04 6.60 -5.41
CA LEU A 162 9.20 5.80 -6.31
C LEU A 162 10.06 4.86 -7.17
N PRO A 163 9.60 3.61 -7.36
CA PRO A 163 10.38 2.56 -8.03
C PRO A 163 10.59 2.84 -9.53
N PHE A 164 9.64 3.54 -10.15
CA PHE A 164 9.67 3.84 -11.58
C PHE A 164 9.65 5.35 -11.81
N THR A 165 10.46 5.79 -12.77
CA THR A 165 10.40 7.15 -13.31
C THR A 165 9.09 7.40 -14.07
N ASP A 166 8.56 6.37 -14.74
CA ASP A 166 7.23 6.45 -15.37
C ASP A 166 6.14 6.29 -14.30
N GLN A 167 5.42 7.38 -14.04
CA GLN A 167 4.37 7.47 -13.02
C GLN A 167 3.22 6.48 -13.26
N ARG A 168 2.95 6.10 -14.51
CA ARG A 168 1.89 5.15 -14.86
C ARG A 168 2.16 3.75 -14.32
N LEU A 169 3.43 3.43 -14.04
CA LEU A 169 3.84 2.17 -13.45
C LEU A 169 3.72 2.16 -11.92
N ASN A 170 3.65 3.35 -11.30
CA ASN A 170 3.57 3.49 -9.84
C ASN A 170 2.12 3.38 -9.31
N GLY A 171 1.11 3.66 -10.14
CA GLY A 171 -0.31 3.72 -9.73
C GLY A 171 -1.00 2.40 -9.39
N LYS A 172 -0.29 1.26 -9.41
CA LYS A 172 -0.87 -0.06 -9.12
C LYS A 172 -0.60 -0.47 -7.67
N ILE A 173 -1.37 0.02 -6.69
CA ILE A 173 -1.32 -0.53 -5.33
C ILE A 173 -2.05 -1.89 -5.27
N PRO A 174 -1.42 -2.97 -4.76
CA PRO A 174 -2.10 -4.21 -4.48
C PRO A 174 -2.92 -3.99 -3.22
N LYS A 175 -4.17 -4.43 -3.29
CA LYS A 175 -5.04 -4.55 -2.14
C LYS A 175 -4.46 -5.61 -1.21
N VAL A 176 -3.85 -5.23 -0.10
CA VAL A 176 -3.38 -6.17 0.94
C VAL A 176 -3.68 -5.66 2.35
N PRO A 177 -3.99 -6.55 3.31
CA PRO A 177 -4.37 -6.20 4.68
C PRO A 177 -3.23 -5.62 5.53
N SER A 178 -3.62 -4.95 6.63
CA SER A 178 -2.80 -4.08 7.50
C SER A 178 -1.68 -4.74 8.31
N GLU A 179 -1.58 -6.07 8.33
CA GLU A 179 -0.55 -6.81 9.09
C GLU A 179 0.73 -7.09 8.27
N ASN A 180 0.85 -6.51 7.08
CA ASN A 180 1.99 -6.74 6.22
C ASN A 180 3.24 -5.99 6.70
N PRO A 181 4.40 -6.66 6.89
CA PRO A 181 5.70 -6.03 7.12
C PRO A 181 6.25 -5.32 5.86
N CYS A 182 5.46 -5.23 4.80
CA CYS A 182 5.79 -4.57 3.53
C CYS A 182 4.99 -3.28 3.30
N ILE A 183 4.69 -2.55 4.38
CA ILE A 183 4.25 -1.15 4.36
C ILE A 183 5.08 -0.34 5.36
#